data_AF-A0A4V1EIF3-F1
#
_entry.id   AF-A0A4V1EIF3-F1
#
_cell.length_a   1.000
_cell.length_b   1.000
_cell.length_c   1.000
_cell.angle_alpha   90.00
_cell.angle_beta   90.00
_cell.angle_gamma   90.00
#
_symmetry.space_group_name_H-M   'P 1'
#
loop_
_entity.id
_entity.type
_entity.pdbx_description
1 polymer ?
#
loop_
_entity_poly.entity_id
_entity_poly.type
_entity_poly.pdbx_seq_one_letter_code
_entity_poly.pdbx_strand_id
1 'polypeptide(L)' 'MKWLADKATLIATAIVAAGLAWAMLHYAGQWYFSAGLVLAIVLLFVENHRLKRRLRELGQKPRGW' A
#
# COMPACT_ATOMS: atom_id res chain seq x y z
N MET A 1 -3.74 -6.30 22.10
CA MET A 1 -4.25 -5.23 21.20
C MET A 1 -3.93 -5.48 19.72
N LYS A 2 -3.94 -6.74 19.22
CA LYS A 2 -3.57 -7.07 17.82
C LYS A 2 -4.79 -7.27 16.90
N TRP A 3 -5.93 -7.65 17.47
CA TRP A 3 -7.14 -7.96 16.69
C TRP A 3 -7.79 -6.76 16.00
N LEU A 4 -7.83 -5.59 16.65
CA LEU A 4 -8.34 -4.35 16.03
C LEU A 4 -7.40 -3.84 14.92
N ALA A 5 -6.09 -3.96 15.13
CA ALA A 5 -5.10 -3.59 14.11
C ALA A 5 -5.18 -4.51 12.88
N ASP A 6 -5.34 -5.82 13.09
CA ASP A 6 -5.51 -6.80 12.01
C ASP A 6 -6.83 -6.59 11.24
N LYS A 7 -7.92 -6.22 11.92
CA LYS A 7 -9.18 -5.84 11.26
C LYS A 7 -9.04 -4.57 10.44
N ALA A 8 -8.33 -3.58 10.96
CA ALA A 8 -8.10 -2.32 10.24
C ALA A 8 -7.28 -2.54 8.97
N THR A 9 -6.25 -3.40 8.99
CA THR A 9 -5.50 -3.77 7.80
C THR A 9 -6.33 -4.57 6.80
N LEU A 10 -7.18 -5.50 7.25
CA LEU A 10 -8.10 -6.23 6.38
C LEU A 10 -9.07 -5.30 5.65
N ILE A 11 -9.68 -4.35 6.37
CA ILE A 11 -10.59 -3.36 5.79
C ILE A 11 -9.85 -2.44 4.82
N ALA A 12 -8.67 -1.97 5.19
CA ALA A 12 -7.84 -1.14 4.31
C ALA A 12 -7.47 -1.89 3.02
N THR A 13 -7.14 -3.17 3.12
CA THR A 13 -6.81 -4.02 1.96
C THR A 13 -8.03 -4.23 1.06
N ALA A 14 -9.21 -4.45 1.65
CA ALA A 14 -10.46 -4.58 0.91
C ALA A 14 -10.84 -3.28 0.17
N ILE A 15 -10.66 -2.11 0.79
CA ILE A 15 -10.91 -0.80 0.17
C ILE A 15 -9.96 -0.58 -1.00
N VAL A 16 -8.68 -0.92 -0.86
CA VAL A 16 -7.72 -0.83 -1.97
C VAL A 16 -8.10 -1.76 -3.10
N ALA A 17 -8.41 -3.03 -2.82
CA ALA A 17 -8.82 -4.00 -3.85
C ALA A 17 -10.10 -3.56 -4.59
N ALA A 18 -11.09 -3.04 -3.86
CA ALA A 18 -12.32 -2.51 -4.45
C ALA A 18 -12.04 -1.27 -5.31
N GLY A 19 -11.18 -0.36 -4.85
CA GLY A 19 -10.76 0.82 -5.60
C GLY A 19 -10.01 0.46 -6.89
N LEU A 20 -9.15 -0.57 -6.84
CA LEU A 20 -8.43 -1.10 -7.99
C LEU A 20 -9.37 -1.73 -9.02
N ALA A 21 -10.28 -2.59 -8.57
CA ALA A 21 -11.26 -3.22 -9.44
C ALA A 21 -12.18 -2.17 -10.09
N TRP A 22 -12.64 -1.18 -9.33
CA TRP A 22 -13.46 -0.08 -9.84
C TRP A 22 -12.69 0.78 -10.84
N ALA A 23 -11.46 1.19 -10.53
CA ALA A 23 -10.64 1.99 -11.44
C ALA A 23 -10.36 1.25 -12.76
N MET A 24 -10.10 -0.06 -12.69
CA MET A 24 -9.84 -0.88 -13.86
C MET A 24 -11.09 -1.05 -14.74
N LEU A 25 -12.27 -1.22 -14.14
CA LEU A 25 -13.55 -1.30 -14.88
C LEU A 25 -13.99 0.05 -15.46
N HIS A 26 -13.84 1.11 -14.67
CA HIS A 26 -14.36 2.45 -15.00
C HIS A 26 -13.53 3.15 -16.06
N TYR A 27 -12.21 2.90 -16.11
CA TYR A 27 -11.30 3.55 -17.05
C TYR A 27 -10.91 2.72 -18.28
N ALA A 28 -11.59 1.59 -18.51
CA ALA A 28 -11.31 0.62 -19.56
C ALA A 28 -11.38 1.14 -21.03
N GLY A 29 -11.57 2.45 -21.27
CA GLY A 29 -11.66 3.01 -22.63
C GLY A 29 -10.90 4.31 -22.92
N GLN A 30 -10.55 5.14 -21.94
CA GLN A 30 -9.92 6.46 -22.22
C GLN A 30 -8.71 6.83 -21.34
N TRP A 31 -8.63 6.41 -20.07
CA TRP A 31 -7.64 6.94 -19.12
C TRP A 31 -6.75 5.86 -18.49
N TYR A 32 -6.35 4.86 -19.29
CA TYR A 32 -5.43 3.81 -18.86
C TYR A 32 -4.16 4.36 -18.18
N PHE A 33 -3.62 5.46 -18.72
CA PHE A 33 -2.42 6.10 -18.20
C PHE A 33 -2.64 6.74 -16.83
N SER A 34 -3.74 7.48 -16.65
CA SER A 34 -4.06 8.14 -15.37
C SER A 34 -4.37 7.12 -14.27
N ALA A 35 -5.10 6.05 -14.60
CA ALA A 35 -5.36 4.96 -13.66
C ALA A 35 -4.07 4.23 -13.26
N GLY A 36 -3.17 3.97 -14.24
CA GLY A 36 -1.85 3.39 -13.98
C GLY A 36 -0.94 4.29 -13.13
N LEU A 37 -1.01 5.61 -13.31
CA LEU A 37 -0.25 6.57 -12.51
C LEU A 37 -0.71 6.57 -11.04
N VAL A 38 -2.03 6.61 -10.81
CA VAL A 38 -2.60 6.55 -9.45
C VAL A 38 -2.23 5.22 -8.78
N LEU A 39 -2.33 4.11 -9.52
CA LEU A 39 -1.89 2.80 -9.05
C LEU A 39 -0.41 2.81 -8.64
N ALA A 40 0.47 3.33 -9.49
CA ALA A 40 1.91 3.41 -9.23
C ALA A 40 2.22 4.25 -7.99
N ILE A 41 1.55 5.40 -7.81
CA ILE A 41 1.70 6.25 -6.62
C ILE A 41 1.31 5.49 -5.35
N VAL A 42 0.19 4.75 -5.37
CA VAL A 42 -0.26 3.95 -4.23
C VAL A 42 0.76 2.86 -3.90
N LEU A 43 1.23 2.12 -4.91
CA LEU A 43 2.28 1.09 -4.74
C LEU A 43 3.57 1.67 -4.17
N LEU A 44 4.04 2.80 -4.71
CA LEU A 44 5.22 3.50 -4.20
C LEU A 44 5.05 3.92 -2.74
N PHE A 45 3.85 4.39 -2.36
CA PHE A 45 3.58 4.79 -0.99
C PHE A 45 3.63 3.59 -0.01
N VAL A 46 3.06 2.45 -0.42
CA VAL A 46 3.11 1.20 0.33
C VAL A 46 4.55 0.70 0.47
N GLU A 47 5.30 0.66 -0.63
CA GLU A 47 6.70 0.26 -0.61
C GLU A 47 7.54 1.17 0.26
N ASN A 48 7.37 2.50 0.14
CA ASN A 48 8.08 3.47 0.95
C ASN A 48 7.76 3.29 2.45
N HIS A 49 6.50 3.06 2.81
CA HIS A 49 6.12 2.78 4.20
C HIS A 49 6.75 1.48 4.72
N ARG A 50 6.79 0.43 3.88
CA ARG A 50 7.44 -0.86 4.19
C ARG A 50 8.96 -0.69 4.36
N LEU A 51 9.62 0.08 3.51
CA LEU A 51 11.04 0.41 3.64
C LEU A 51 11.31 1.21 4.91
N LYS A 52 10.51 2.25 5.21
CA LYS A 52 10.63 3.04 6.45
C LYS A 52 10.52 2.17 7.69
N ARG A 53 9.59 1.21 7.68
CA ARG A 53 9.42 0.25 8.78
C ARG A 53 10.66 -0.63 8.94
N ARG A 54 11.18 -1.20 7.85
CA ARG A 54 12.44 -1.98 7.87
C ARG A 54 13.64 -1.16 8.33
N LEU A 55 13.72 0.11 7.93
CA LEU A 55 14.80 1.01 8.34
C LEU A 55 14.77 1.26 9.84
N ARG A 56 13.58 1.43 10.43
CA ARG A 56 13.42 1.57 11.88
C ARG A 56 13.80 0.28 12.62
N GLU A 57 13.39 -0.87 12.11
CA GLU A 57 13.75 -2.18 12.67
C GLU A 57 15.27 -2.42 12.63
N LEU A 58 15.95 -2.02 11.54
CA LEU A 58 17.40 -2.09 11.41
C LEU A 58 18.15 -1.04 12.26
N GLY A 59 17.59 0.16 12.42
CA GLY A 59 18.15 1.21 13.27
C GLY A 59 18.00 0.95 14.78
N GLN A 60 17.01 0.14 15.17
CA GLN A 60 16.83 -0.33 16.56
C GLN A 60 17.69 -1.56 16.89
N LYS A 61 18.23 -2.25 15.88
CA LYS A 61 19.22 -3.31 16.11
C LYS A 61 20.54 -2.61 16.44
N PRO A 62 21.09 -2.72 17.67
CA PRO A 62 22.42 -2.17 17.94
C PRO A 62 23.35 -2.84 16.93
N ARG A 63 24.13 -2.03 16.20
CA ARG A 63 25.20 -2.55 15.37
C ARG A 63 26.19 -3.19 16.35
N GLY A 64 26.02 -4.49 16.57
CA GLY A 64 26.99 -5.32 17.27
C GLY A 64 28.27 -5.26 16.44
N TRP A 65 29.17 -4.40 16.89
CA TRP A 65 30.60 -4.53 16.70
C TRP A 65 31.14 -5.12 18.00
#